data_AF-A0A6M0C142-F1
#
_entry.id   AF-A0A6M0C142-F1
#
_cell.length_a   1.000
_cell.length_b   1.000
_cell.length_c   1.000
_cell.angle_alpha   90.00
_cell.angle_beta   90.00
_cell.angle_gamma   90.00
#
_symmetry.space_group_name_H-M   'P 1'
#
loop_
_entity.id
_entity.type
_entity.pdbx_description
1 polymer ?
#
loop_
_entity_poly.entity_id
_entity_poly.type
_entity_poly.pdbx_seq_one_letter_code
_entity_poly.pdbx_strand_id
1 'polypeptide(L)'
;MRSRAIREGSLGLLILLGLGFFGGLILWLRGFQFGDRSFTAVIEFNSASGLQVGAPVRYRGVTIGKVMQIKPGPNGVDVKIRITPADLIVPRSVNIESNQSGFIASATVDLTPTSEIATSAITAKPLDPNCPADIIICNNSRLQGRQGVTMEDFIRVGVRMADAYTDPELFNSIKSIAENAALASQEATKLSRDLSDLTVTVKDELEDLSGY
;
A
#
# COMPACT_ATOMS: atom_id res chain seq x y z
N MET A 1 -46.93 -49.73 -31.46
CA MET A 1 -46.32 -49.97 -30.12
C MET A 1 -44.94 -49.29 -29.95
N ARG A 2 -44.67 -48.13 -30.58
CA ARG A 2 -43.34 -47.47 -30.58
C ARG A 2 -43.25 -46.26 -29.63
N SER A 3 -44.35 -45.89 -28.97
CA SER A 3 -44.51 -44.61 -28.24
C SER A 3 -44.21 -44.67 -26.73
N ARG A 4 -44.00 -45.86 -26.14
CA ARG A 4 -43.71 -45.98 -24.69
C ARG A 4 -42.22 -45.78 -24.39
N ALA A 5 -41.34 -46.44 -25.13
CA ALA A 5 -39.89 -46.31 -24.97
C ALA A 5 -39.36 -44.88 -25.23
N ILE A 6 -39.96 -44.16 -26.20
CA ILE A 6 -39.59 -42.77 -26.51
C ILE A 6 -40.03 -41.80 -25.39
N ARG A 7 -41.13 -42.13 -24.69
CA ARG A 7 -41.68 -41.30 -23.61
C ARG A 7 -40.97 -41.51 -22.26
N GLU A 8 -40.33 -42.66 -22.07
CA GLU A 8 -39.54 -42.98 -20.88
C GLU A 8 -38.07 -42.55 -21.03
N GLY A 9 -37.50 -42.64 -22.23
CA GLY A 9 -36.13 -42.19 -22.51
C GLY A 9 -35.94 -40.66 -22.57
N SER A 10 -37.00 -39.90 -22.86
CA SER A 10 -36.94 -38.43 -22.96
C SER A 10 -36.65 -37.74 -21.62
N LEU A 11 -37.11 -38.33 -20.51
CA LEU A 11 -36.86 -37.83 -19.15
C LEU A 11 -35.37 -37.92 -18.80
N GLY A 12 -34.72 -39.04 -19.12
CA GLY A 12 -33.28 -39.20 -18.91
C GLY A 12 -32.45 -38.23 -19.74
N LEU A 13 -32.83 -38.01 -21.01
CA LEU A 13 -32.14 -37.06 -21.88
C LEU A 13 -32.26 -35.63 -21.36
N LEU A 14 -33.45 -35.20 -20.90
CA LEU A 14 -33.64 -33.86 -20.33
C LEU A 14 -32.80 -33.65 -19.08
N ILE A 15 -32.69 -34.66 -18.22
CA ILE A 15 -31.85 -34.58 -17.01
C ILE A 15 -30.38 -34.45 -17.39
N LEU A 16 -29.88 -35.25 -18.34
CA LEU A 16 -28.49 -35.18 -18.79
C LEU A 16 -28.16 -33.85 -19.46
N LEU A 17 -29.07 -33.34 -20.29
CA LEU A 17 -28.90 -32.05 -20.98
C LEU A 17 -28.94 -30.89 -19.96
N GLY A 18 -29.83 -30.97 -18.97
CA GLY A 18 -29.89 -30.03 -17.85
C GLY A 18 -28.60 -30.04 -17.01
N LEU A 19 -28.09 -31.22 -16.65
CA LEU A 19 -26.85 -31.35 -15.89
C LEU A 19 -25.64 -30.85 -16.69
N GLY A 20 -25.58 -31.14 -17.99
CA GLY A 20 -24.53 -30.65 -18.88
C GLY A 20 -24.57 -29.13 -19.02
N PHE A 21 -25.74 -28.55 -19.24
CA PHE A 21 -25.93 -27.10 -19.31
C PHE A 21 -25.55 -26.42 -18.00
N PHE A 22 -26.05 -26.94 -16.87
CA PHE A 22 -25.77 -26.38 -15.55
C PHE A 22 -24.29 -26.50 -15.17
N GLY A 23 -23.67 -27.65 -15.45
CA GLY A 23 -22.23 -27.85 -15.27
C GLY A 23 -21.39 -26.91 -16.13
N GLY A 24 -21.76 -26.73 -17.40
CA GLY A 24 -21.13 -25.77 -18.30
C GLY A 24 -21.26 -24.33 -17.81
N LEU A 25 -22.45 -23.95 -17.33
CA LEU A 25 -22.73 -22.61 -16.80
C LEU A 25 -21.94 -22.35 -15.51
N ILE A 26 -21.81 -23.33 -14.61
CA ILE A 26 -20.96 -23.22 -13.41
C ILE A 26 -19.49 -23.02 -13.80
N LEU A 27 -18.97 -23.79 -14.76
CA LEU A 27 -17.59 -23.65 -15.21
C LEU A 27 -17.34 -22.28 -15.85
N TRP A 28 -18.32 -21.78 -16.62
CA TRP A 28 -18.25 -20.46 -17.23
C TRP A 28 -18.30 -19.33 -16.19
N LEU A 29 -19.24 -19.38 -15.23
CA LEU A 29 -19.33 -18.39 -14.14
C LEU A 29 -18.10 -18.39 -13.23
N ARG A 30 -17.41 -19.53 -13.07
CA ARG A 30 -16.13 -19.60 -12.36
C ARG A 30 -14.97 -18.97 -13.13
N GLY A 31 -15.18 -18.52 -14.37
CA GLY A 31 -14.13 -17.93 -15.20
C GLY A 31 -13.05 -18.95 -15.52
N PHE A 32 -13.44 -20.20 -15.81
CA PHE A 32 -12.48 -21.25 -16.16
C PHE A 32 -11.84 -20.95 -17.53
N GLN A 33 -10.65 -20.36 -17.51
CA GLN A 33 -9.85 -20.10 -18.71
C GLN A 33 -9.01 -21.34 -19.02
N PHE A 34 -9.41 -22.09 -20.06
CA PHE A 34 -8.61 -23.18 -20.62
C PHE A 34 -7.48 -22.61 -21.47
N GLY A 35 -6.21 -22.86 -21.11
CA GLY A 35 -5.09 -22.76 -22.04
C GLY A 35 -4.10 -21.60 -21.85
N ASP A 36 -4.35 -20.65 -20.95
CA ASP A 36 -3.39 -19.56 -20.75
C ASP A 36 -2.21 -20.02 -19.88
N ARG A 37 -1.04 -20.12 -20.50
CA ARG A 37 0.22 -20.32 -19.78
C ARG A 37 0.41 -19.13 -18.84
N SER A 38 0.70 -19.40 -17.58
CA SER A 38 0.96 -18.40 -16.54
C SER A 38 2.15 -18.81 -15.69
N PHE A 39 2.77 -17.85 -15.01
CA PHE A 39 3.77 -18.10 -13.97
C PHE A 39 3.31 -17.52 -12.65
N THR A 40 3.93 -17.94 -11.56
CA THR A 40 3.60 -17.44 -10.22
C THR A 40 4.77 -16.71 -9.59
N ALA A 41 4.48 -15.79 -8.69
CA ALA A 41 5.47 -15.14 -7.82
C ALA A 41 4.90 -15.01 -6.41
N VAL A 42 5.77 -14.92 -5.42
CA VAL A 42 5.39 -14.68 -4.02
C VAL A 42 5.86 -13.28 -3.64
N ILE A 43 4.94 -12.47 -3.16
CA ILE A 43 5.23 -11.13 -2.66
C ILE A 43 5.05 -11.15 -1.15
N GLU A 44 6.09 -10.75 -0.43
CA GLU A 44 6.05 -10.58 1.01
C GLU A 44 5.62 -9.14 1.32
N PHE A 45 4.56 -8.98 2.12
CA PHE A 45 4.11 -7.69 2.62
C PHE A 45 4.18 -7.67 4.15
N ASN A 46 4.40 -6.49 4.73
CA ASN A 46 4.25 -6.29 6.19
C ASN A 46 2.79 -6.45 6.63
N SER A 47 1.85 -6.01 5.80
CA SER A 47 0.40 -6.14 6.01
C SER A 47 -0.31 -6.30 4.67
N ALA A 48 -1.39 -7.08 4.66
CA ALA A 48 -2.24 -7.33 3.49
C ALA A 48 -3.68 -6.83 3.69
N SER A 49 -3.86 -5.73 4.45
CA SER A 49 -5.17 -5.12 4.70
C SER A 49 -5.95 -4.88 3.41
N GLY A 50 -7.22 -5.31 3.40
CA GLY A 50 -8.12 -5.15 2.24
C GLY A 50 -7.84 -6.09 1.06
N LEU A 51 -6.74 -6.85 1.08
CA LEU A 51 -6.40 -7.79 0.01
C LEU A 51 -7.13 -9.12 0.17
N GLN A 52 -7.69 -9.62 -0.92
CA GLN A 52 -8.45 -10.86 -0.95
C GLN A 52 -7.97 -11.78 -2.06
N VAL A 53 -8.22 -13.08 -1.92
CA VAL A 53 -7.97 -14.04 -3.01
C VAL A 53 -8.84 -13.64 -4.21
N GLY A 54 -8.23 -13.59 -5.39
CA GLY A 54 -8.86 -13.10 -6.61
C GLY A 54 -8.67 -11.60 -6.87
N ALA A 55 -8.08 -10.84 -5.94
CA ALA A 55 -7.72 -9.45 -6.16
C ALA A 55 -6.85 -9.28 -7.42
N PRO A 56 -7.10 -8.24 -8.25
CA PRO A 56 -6.38 -8.06 -9.50
C PRO A 56 -4.93 -7.67 -9.23
N VAL A 57 -4.03 -8.23 -10.04
CA VAL A 57 -2.62 -7.85 -10.10
C VAL A 57 -2.44 -7.02 -11.36
N ARG A 58 -1.93 -5.80 -11.20
CA ARG A 58 -1.81 -4.83 -12.29
C ARG A 58 -0.35 -4.48 -12.52
N TYR A 59 0.00 -4.32 -13.78
CA TYR A 59 1.31 -3.85 -14.20
C TYR A 59 1.13 -2.61 -15.06
N ARG A 60 1.73 -1.49 -14.64
CA ARG A 60 1.53 -0.17 -15.28
C ARG A 60 0.04 0.16 -15.47
N GLY A 61 -0.78 -0.19 -14.48
CA GLY A 61 -2.22 0.05 -14.47
C GLY A 61 -3.07 -0.97 -15.24
N VAL A 62 -2.48 -1.92 -15.96
CA VAL A 62 -3.19 -2.96 -16.74
C VAL A 62 -3.25 -4.26 -15.93
N THR A 63 -4.42 -4.89 -15.84
CA THR A 63 -4.57 -6.17 -15.15
C THR A 63 -3.84 -7.29 -15.89
N ILE A 64 -2.85 -7.89 -15.24
CA ILE A 64 -2.02 -8.98 -15.77
C ILE A 64 -2.19 -10.28 -15.00
N GLY A 65 -3.08 -10.32 -14.00
CA GLY A 65 -3.11 -11.46 -13.11
C GLY A 65 -4.04 -11.30 -11.93
N LYS A 66 -3.92 -12.25 -11.00
CA LYS A 66 -4.72 -12.27 -9.77
C LYS A 66 -3.96 -12.88 -8.60
N VAL A 67 -4.35 -12.49 -7.39
CA VAL A 67 -3.91 -13.11 -6.14
C VAL A 67 -4.51 -14.52 -6.06
N MET A 68 -3.65 -15.52 -5.89
CA MET A 68 -4.04 -16.92 -5.80
C MET A 68 -4.18 -17.40 -4.37
N GLN A 69 -3.33 -16.92 -3.47
CA GLN A 69 -3.29 -17.34 -2.08
C GLN A 69 -2.67 -16.25 -1.21
N ILE A 70 -3.16 -16.13 0.03
CA ILE A 70 -2.62 -15.24 1.06
C ILE A 70 -2.31 -16.12 2.27
N LYS A 71 -1.06 -16.09 2.75
CA LYS A 71 -0.60 -16.87 3.89
C LYS A 71 -0.01 -15.92 4.94
N PRO A 72 -0.71 -15.68 6.08
CA PRO A 72 -0.15 -14.89 7.17
C PRO A 72 0.99 -15.65 7.85
N GLY A 73 2.06 -14.93 8.15
CA GLY A 73 3.17 -15.36 8.99
C GLY A 73 3.30 -14.46 10.22
N PRO A 74 4.27 -14.73 11.11
CA PRO A 74 4.44 -13.97 12.35
C PRO A 74 4.89 -12.52 12.13
N ASN A 75 5.65 -12.25 11.06
CA ASN A 75 6.27 -10.95 10.80
C ASN A 75 5.84 -10.32 9.46
N GLY A 76 4.84 -10.90 8.80
CA GLY A 76 4.41 -10.48 7.47
C GLY A 76 3.44 -11.46 6.83
N VAL A 77 3.07 -11.20 5.59
CA VAL A 77 2.10 -11.97 4.83
C VAL A 77 2.69 -12.34 3.47
N ASP A 78 2.75 -13.63 3.19
CA ASP A 78 3.12 -14.15 1.87
C ASP A 78 1.90 -14.16 0.95
N VAL A 79 1.94 -13.36 -0.10
CA VAL A 79 0.89 -13.27 -1.12
C VAL A 79 1.39 -13.93 -2.40
N LYS A 80 0.80 -15.08 -2.75
CA LYS A 80 1.09 -15.76 -4.01
C LYS A 80 0.22 -15.18 -5.12
N ILE A 81 0.86 -14.63 -6.14
CA ILE A 81 0.21 -14.08 -7.33
C ILE A 81 0.42 -14.98 -8.55
N ARG A 82 -0.52 -14.92 -9.48
CA ARG A 82 -0.40 -15.49 -10.83
C ARG A 82 -0.36 -14.37 -11.84
N ILE A 83 0.58 -14.46 -12.79
CA ILE A 83 0.76 -13.51 -13.89
C ILE A 83 0.51 -14.22 -15.22
N THR A 84 -0.27 -13.57 -16.09
CA THR A 84 -0.69 -14.01 -17.42
C THR A 84 -0.52 -12.84 -18.41
N PRO A 85 0.02 -13.08 -19.62
CA PRO A 85 0.52 -14.36 -20.14
C PRO A 85 1.90 -14.73 -19.58
N ALA A 86 2.29 -16.00 -19.73
CA ALA A 86 3.55 -16.53 -19.19
C ALA A 86 4.83 -15.91 -19.74
N ASP A 87 4.74 -15.27 -20.89
CA ASP A 87 5.83 -14.59 -21.58
C ASP A 87 5.86 -13.07 -21.30
N LEU A 88 4.96 -12.56 -20.46
CA LEU A 88 5.00 -11.19 -20.00
C LEU A 88 6.29 -10.92 -19.21
N ILE A 89 7.10 -10.00 -19.72
CA ILE A 89 8.34 -9.59 -19.05
C ILE A 89 8.04 -8.44 -18.10
N VAL A 90 8.28 -8.68 -16.81
CA VAL A 90 8.17 -7.67 -15.76
C VAL A 90 9.56 -7.42 -15.17
N PRO A 91 10.05 -6.17 -15.15
CA PRO A 91 11.29 -5.78 -14.49
C PRO A 91 11.38 -6.25 -13.04
N ARG A 92 12.56 -6.71 -12.59
CA ARG A 92 12.81 -6.99 -11.17
C ARG A 92 12.85 -5.70 -10.35
N SER A 93 13.34 -4.61 -10.94
CA SER A 93 13.27 -3.26 -10.38
C SER A 93 11.85 -2.70 -10.49
N VAL A 94 10.97 -3.22 -9.65
CA VAL A 94 9.56 -2.86 -9.61
C VAL A 94 9.19 -2.47 -8.18
N ASN A 95 8.45 -1.37 -8.07
CA ASN A 95 7.77 -1.04 -6.85
C ASN A 95 6.46 -1.83 -6.80
N ILE A 96 6.31 -2.68 -5.80
CA ILE A 96 5.12 -3.51 -5.62
C ILE A 96 4.34 -2.97 -4.43
N GLU A 97 3.13 -2.50 -4.68
CA GLU A 97 2.26 -1.91 -3.68
C GLU A 97 0.94 -2.68 -3.57
N SER A 98 0.51 -2.93 -2.33
CA SER A 98 -0.88 -3.28 -2.06
C SER A 98 -1.66 -1.97 -1.87
N ASN A 99 -2.47 -1.59 -2.85
CA ASN A 99 -3.21 -0.33 -2.86
C ASN A 99 -4.72 -0.58 -2.91
N GLN A 100 -5.49 0.22 -2.18
CA GLN A 100 -6.95 0.22 -2.22
C GLN A 100 -7.44 1.57 -2.77
N SER A 101 -7.82 1.58 -4.04
CA SER A 101 -8.34 2.78 -4.71
C SER A 101 -9.81 3.01 -4.34
N GLY A 102 -10.06 3.69 -3.21
CA GLY A 102 -11.39 4.11 -2.77
C GLY A 102 -11.92 3.34 -1.57
N PHE A 103 -13.08 3.77 -1.04
CA PHE A 103 -13.64 3.24 0.22
C PHE A 103 -14.24 1.83 0.10
N ILE A 104 -14.80 1.49 -1.07
CA ILE A 104 -15.55 0.25 -1.31
C ILE A 104 -14.76 -0.71 -2.23
N ALA A 105 -13.75 -0.19 -2.94
CA ALA A 105 -12.96 -1.00 -3.85
C ALA A 105 -12.16 -2.06 -3.09
N SER A 106 -12.02 -3.23 -3.70
CA SER A 106 -11.07 -4.23 -3.21
C SER A 106 -9.65 -3.74 -3.38
N ALA A 107 -8.74 -4.17 -2.49
CA ALA A 107 -7.33 -3.88 -2.69
C ALA A 107 -6.80 -4.61 -3.93
N THR A 108 -5.79 -4.01 -4.54
CA THR A 108 -5.14 -4.45 -5.76
C THR A 108 -3.63 -4.50 -5.53
N VAL A 109 -2.94 -5.37 -6.27
CA VAL A 109 -1.48 -5.42 -6.25
C VAL A 109 -0.97 -4.70 -7.48
N ASP A 110 -0.41 -3.51 -7.30
CA ASP A 110 0.12 -2.69 -8.39
C ASP A 110 1.65 -2.87 -8.50
N LEU A 111 2.10 -3.21 -9.71
CA LEU A 111 3.50 -3.34 -10.09
C LEU A 111 3.88 -2.15 -10.97
N THR A 112 4.71 -1.26 -10.43
CA THR A 112 5.16 -0.04 -11.11
C THR A 112 6.67 -0.07 -11.28
N PRO A 113 7.21 -0.22 -12.50
CA PRO A 113 8.66 -0.19 -12.75
C PRO A 113 9.32 1.08 -12.23
N THR A 114 10.48 0.93 -11.60
CA THR A 114 11.30 2.06 -11.13
C THR A 114 12.41 2.44 -12.09
N SER A 115 12.73 1.55 -13.05
CA SER A 115 13.70 1.80 -14.09
C SER A 115 13.30 1.12 -15.40
N GLU A 116 13.82 1.64 -16.51
CA GLU A 116 13.65 1.02 -17.82
C GLU A 116 14.71 -0.08 -18.02
N ILE A 117 14.31 -1.17 -18.68
CA ILE A 117 15.20 -2.27 -19.01
C ILE A 117 15.54 -2.19 -20.49
N ALA A 118 16.83 -2.28 -20.81
CA ALA A 118 17.29 -2.45 -22.18
C ALA A 118 16.79 -3.79 -22.74
N THR A 119 16.04 -3.77 -23.84
CA THR A 119 15.44 -4.98 -24.43
C THR A 119 16.48 -6.04 -24.81
N SER A 120 17.72 -5.64 -25.10
CA SER A 120 18.85 -6.52 -25.40
C SER A 120 19.32 -7.35 -24.20
N ALA A 121 19.02 -6.95 -22.96
CA ALA A 121 19.40 -7.66 -21.75
C ALA A 121 18.46 -8.83 -21.42
N ILE A 122 17.34 -8.95 -22.14
CA ILE A 122 16.32 -9.99 -21.92
C ILE A 122 16.68 -11.21 -22.76
N THR A 123 17.44 -12.12 -22.18
CA THR A 123 17.94 -13.34 -22.85
C THR A 123 17.03 -14.56 -22.71
N ALA A 124 16.07 -14.54 -21.78
CA ALA A 124 15.16 -15.66 -21.52
C ALA A 124 13.81 -15.19 -20.95
N LYS A 125 12.78 -16.04 -21.05
CA LYS A 125 11.42 -15.79 -20.56
C LYS A 125 11.25 -16.21 -19.09
N PRO A 126 10.19 -15.74 -18.40
CA PRO A 126 9.95 -16.04 -16.97
C PRO A 126 9.86 -17.53 -16.59
N LEU A 127 9.46 -18.39 -17.53
CA LEU A 127 9.35 -19.85 -17.34
C LEU A 127 10.61 -20.62 -17.76
N ASP A 128 11.58 -19.97 -18.39
CA ASP A 128 12.76 -20.66 -18.92
C ASP A 128 13.73 -21.02 -17.78
N PRO A 129 14.47 -22.15 -17.89
CA PRO A 129 15.44 -22.56 -16.86
C PRO A 129 16.54 -21.53 -16.57
N ASN A 130 16.91 -20.72 -17.58
CA ASN A 130 17.97 -19.71 -17.50
C ASN A 130 17.40 -18.29 -17.33
N CYS A 131 16.24 -18.14 -16.68
CA CYS A 131 15.62 -16.83 -16.46
C CYS A 131 16.56 -15.88 -15.67
N PRO A 132 16.85 -14.66 -16.18
CA PRO A 132 17.74 -13.71 -15.51
C PRO A 132 17.02 -13.06 -14.32
N ALA A 133 17.09 -13.73 -13.17
CA ALA A 133 16.34 -13.34 -11.99
C ALA A 133 16.68 -11.92 -11.53
N ASP A 134 17.92 -11.46 -11.71
CA ASP A 134 18.40 -10.12 -11.38
C ASP A 134 17.72 -9.01 -12.21
N ILE A 135 17.31 -9.32 -13.44
CA ILE A 135 16.74 -8.34 -14.39
C ILE A 135 15.21 -8.40 -14.44
N ILE A 136 14.63 -9.61 -14.41
CA ILE A 136 13.18 -9.82 -14.57
C ILE A 136 12.59 -10.70 -13.46
N ILE A 137 11.27 -10.63 -13.28
CA ILE A 137 10.53 -11.52 -12.38
C ILE A 137 10.42 -12.92 -13.01
N CYS A 138 11.09 -13.90 -12.42
CA CYS A 138 11.02 -15.30 -12.83
C CYS A 138 9.91 -16.08 -12.09
N ASN A 139 9.56 -17.25 -12.62
CA ASN A 139 8.60 -18.14 -11.97
C ASN A 139 9.07 -18.56 -10.56
N ASN A 140 8.13 -18.53 -9.61
CA ASN A 140 8.31 -18.76 -8.18
C ASN A 140 9.33 -17.84 -7.51
N SER A 141 9.64 -16.69 -8.12
CA SER A 141 10.45 -15.67 -7.46
C SER A 141 9.76 -15.12 -6.22
N ARG A 142 10.57 -14.72 -5.23
CA ARG A 142 10.12 -14.05 -4.03
C ARG A 142 10.55 -12.58 -4.08
N LEU A 143 9.59 -11.68 -3.84
CA LEU A 143 9.74 -10.24 -3.97
C LEU A 143 9.26 -9.55 -2.70
N GLN A 144 9.79 -8.37 -2.43
CA GLN A 144 9.33 -7.52 -1.33
C GLN A 144 8.29 -6.56 -1.86
N GLY A 145 7.13 -6.55 -1.22
CA GLY A 145 6.07 -5.58 -1.45
C GLY A 145 5.94 -4.65 -0.26
N ARG A 146 5.45 -3.44 -0.51
CA ARG A 146 5.09 -2.49 0.54
C ARG A 146 3.60 -2.24 0.54
N GLN A 147 3.08 -1.90 1.72
CA GLN A 147 1.72 -1.42 1.82
C GLN A 147 1.66 -0.01 1.22
N GLY A 148 0.78 0.19 0.24
CA GLY A 148 0.45 1.54 -0.23
C GLY A 148 -0.38 2.28 0.81
N VAL A 149 -0.66 3.56 0.58
CA VAL A 149 -1.49 4.32 1.52
C VAL A 149 -2.95 3.91 1.35
N THR A 150 -3.59 3.43 2.41
CA THR A 150 -5.01 3.08 2.39
C THR A 150 -5.86 4.21 2.97
N MET A 151 -7.15 4.25 2.61
CA MET A 151 -8.09 5.20 3.20
C MET A 151 -8.28 4.96 4.71
N GLU A 152 -8.19 3.70 5.16
CA GLU A 152 -8.23 3.38 6.59
C GLU A 152 -7.05 4.02 7.34
N ASP A 153 -5.85 4.00 6.74
CA ASP A 153 -4.67 4.67 7.31
C ASP A 153 -4.90 6.18 7.42
N PHE A 154 -5.48 6.80 6.39
CA PHE A 154 -5.84 8.22 6.43
C PHE A 154 -6.85 8.55 7.54
N ILE A 155 -7.91 7.76 7.69
CA ILE A 155 -8.90 7.96 8.77
C ILE A 155 -8.21 7.81 10.12
N ARG A 156 -7.39 6.77 10.31
CA ARG A 156 -6.70 6.49 11.57
C ARG A 156 -5.71 7.59 11.95
N VAL A 157 -4.99 8.13 10.97
CA VAL A 157 -4.08 9.27 11.17
C VAL A 157 -4.88 10.53 11.45
N GLY A 158 -5.98 10.76 10.72
CA GLY A 158 -6.88 11.90 10.91
C GLY A 158 -7.52 11.93 12.30
N VAL A 159 -8.03 10.79 12.78
CA VAL A 159 -8.59 10.66 14.15
C VAL A 159 -7.52 10.95 15.19
N ARG A 160 -6.34 10.33 15.08
CA ARG A 160 -5.23 10.60 16.01
C ARG A 160 -4.81 12.07 16.02
N MET A 161 -4.84 12.74 14.87
CA MET A 161 -4.55 14.17 14.77
C MET A 161 -5.66 15.01 15.39
N ALA A 162 -6.93 14.65 15.19
CA ALA A 162 -8.05 15.33 15.82
C ALA A 162 -7.98 15.21 17.35
N ASP A 163 -7.71 14.01 17.87
CA ASP A 163 -7.54 13.75 19.30
C ASP A 163 -6.36 14.54 19.87
N ALA A 164 -5.24 14.61 19.16
CA ALA A 164 -4.10 15.42 19.58
C ALA A 164 -4.41 16.92 19.60
N TYR A 165 -5.21 17.42 18.65
CA TYR A 165 -5.59 18.84 18.59
C TYR A 165 -6.58 19.22 19.69
N THR A 166 -7.46 18.30 20.10
CA THR A 166 -8.45 18.52 21.16
C THR A 166 -7.95 18.09 22.54
N ASP A 167 -6.70 17.65 22.66
CA ASP A 167 -6.10 17.21 23.92
C ASP A 167 -5.95 18.40 24.90
N PRO A 168 -6.67 18.39 26.04
CA PRO A 168 -6.56 19.44 27.04
C PRO A 168 -5.17 19.50 27.67
N GLU A 169 -4.42 18.39 27.75
CA GLU A 169 -3.05 18.41 28.27
C GLU A 169 -2.11 19.17 27.35
N LEU A 170 -2.23 18.95 26.03
CA LEU A 170 -1.47 19.69 25.04
C LEU A 170 -1.78 21.19 25.11
N PHE A 171 -3.05 21.56 25.20
CA PHE A 171 -3.45 22.96 25.29
C PHE A 171 -2.92 23.65 26.56
N ASN A 172 -3.01 22.97 27.70
CA ASN A 172 -2.47 23.48 28.96
C ASN A 172 -0.94 23.59 28.92
N SER A 173 -0.26 22.64 28.29
CA SER A 173 1.20 22.68 28.09
C SER A 173 1.60 23.87 27.22
N ILE A 174 0.93 24.08 26.09
CA ILE A 174 1.19 25.22 25.20
C ILE A 174 0.92 26.55 25.93
N LYS A 175 -0.18 26.64 26.67
CA LYS A 175 -0.53 27.83 27.45
C LYS A 175 0.55 28.15 28.49
N SER A 176 1.00 27.16 29.26
CA SER A 176 2.04 27.36 30.28
C SER A 176 3.38 27.76 29.66
N ILE A 177 3.75 27.20 28.50
CA ILE A 177 4.93 27.62 27.74
C ILE A 177 4.80 29.09 27.31
N ALA A 178 3.64 29.48 26.79
CA ALA A 178 3.40 30.85 26.36
C ALA A 178 3.44 31.84 27.53
N GLU A 179 2.83 31.50 28.67
CA GLU A 179 2.86 32.30 29.89
C GLU A 179 4.30 32.45 30.43
N ASN A 180 5.05 31.35 30.54
CA ASN A 180 6.43 31.37 30.99
C ASN A 180 7.34 32.17 30.04
N ALA A 181 7.15 32.05 28.72
CA ALA A 181 7.88 32.83 27.72
C ALA A 181 7.56 34.34 27.81
N ALA A 182 6.29 34.68 28.04
CA ALA A 182 5.87 36.07 28.24
C ALA A 182 6.48 36.66 29.52
N LEU A 183 6.48 35.91 30.62
CA LEU A 183 7.09 36.31 31.89
C LEU A 183 8.60 36.53 31.73
N ALA A 184 9.31 35.58 31.11
CA ALA A 184 10.74 35.69 30.85
C ALA A 184 11.08 36.93 29.99
N SER A 185 10.24 37.23 28.99
CA SER A 185 10.41 38.42 28.15
C SER A 185 10.22 39.73 28.93
N GLN A 186 9.25 39.76 29.86
CA GLN A 186 9.03 40.91 30.74
C GLN A 186 10.19 41.12 31.71
N GLU A 187 10.70 40.04 32.31
CA GLU A 187 11.86 40.12 33.20
C GLU A 187 13.12 40.59 32.45
N ALA A 188 13.36 40.07 31.24
CA ALA A 188 14.46 40.53 30.40
C ALA A 188 14.35 42.03 30.06
N THR A 189 13.12 42.52 29.81
CA THR A 189 12.87 43.95 29.55
C THR A 189 13.13 44.80 30.79
N LYS A 190 12.72 44.35 31.98
CA LYS A 190 13.02 45.03 33.25
C LYS A 190 14.52 45.10 33.48
N LEU A 191 15.22 43.97 33.39
CA LEU A 191 16.67 43.91 33.56
C LEU A 191 17.41 44.86 32.60
N SER A 192 16.97 44.92 31.34
CA SER A 192 17.54 45.83 30.35
C SER A 192 17.35 47.31 30.73
N ARG A 193 16.19 47.68 31.28
CA ARG A 193 15.95 49.04 31.80
C ARG A 193 16.82 49.35 33.01
N ASP A 194 16.87 48.45 33.99
CA ASP A 194 17.66 48.64 35.21
C ASP A 194 19.15 48.80 34.89
N LEU A 195 19.67 48.03 33.92
CA LEU A 195 21.05 48.18 33.42
C LEU A 195 21.27 49.52 32.70
N SER A 196 20.29 49.98 31.92
CA SER A 196 20.36 51.29 31.26
C SER A 196 20.39 52.42 32.29
N ASP A 197 19.53 52.37 33.30
CA ASP A 197 19.47 53.37 34.36
C ASP A 197 20.78 53.41 35.16
N LEU A 198 21.33 52.25 35.54
CA LEU A 198 22.63 52.17 36.22
C LEU A 198 23.75 52.76 35.35
N THR A 199 23.73 52.49 34.04
CA THR A 199 24.74 53.03 33.10
C THR A 199 24.66 54.55 33.02
N VAL A 200 23.45 55.13 33.04
CA VAL A 200 23.24 56.58 33.08
C VAL A 200 23.75 57.15 34.40
N THR A 201 23.41 56.55 35.55
CA THR A 201 23.86 57.02 36.87
C THR A 201 25.38 57.00 37.02
N VAL A 202 26.03 55.91 36.58
CA VAL A 202 27.50 55.80 36.62
C VAL A 202 28.17 56.84 35.72
N LYS A 203 27.57 57.17 34.56
CA LYS A 203 28.07 58.22 33.68
C LYS A 203 27.96 59.61 34.33
N ASP A 204 26.82 59.93 34.95
CA ASP A 204 26.61 61.21 35.65
C ASP A 204 27.63 61.40 36.78
N GLU A 205 27.86 60.38 37.62
CA GLU A 205 28.85 60.44 38.71
C GLU A 205 30.29 60.59 38.19
N LEU A 206 30.63 59.97 37.07
CA LEU A 206 31.96 60.12 36.44
C LEU A 206 32.16 61.50 35.82
N GLU A 207 31.11 62.11 35.23
CA GLU A 207 31.16 63.50 34.73
C GLU A 207 31.37 64.48 35.89
N ASP A 208 30.66 64.32 37.01
CA ASP A 208 30.80 65.16 38.21
C ASP A 208 32.20 65.04 38.84
N LEU A 209 32.78 63.84 38.86
CA LEU A 209 34.15 63.61 39.33
C LEU A 209 35.25 64.10 38.36
N SER A 210 34.95 64.28 37.07
CA SER A 210 35.89 64.79 36.06
C SER A 210 35.83 66.32 35.86
N GLY A 211 34.92 67.00 36.56
CA GLY A 211 34.73 68.46 36.54
C GLY A 211 35.75 69.27 37.36
N TYR A 212 36.86 68.66 37.77
CA TYR A 212 38.08 69.33 38.28
C TYR A 212 39.24 69.18 37.29
#